data_AF-A0A0K8WLJ7-F1
#
_entry.id   AF-A0A0K8WLJ7-F1
#
_cell.length_a   1.000
_cell.length_b   1.000
_cell.length_c   1.000
_cell.angle_alpha   90.00
_cell.angle_beta   90.00
_cell.angle_gamma   90.00
#
_symmetry.space_group_name_H-M   'P 1'
#
loop_
_entity.id
_entity.type
_entity.pdbx_description
1 polymer ?
#
loop_
_entity_poly.entity_id
_entity_poly.type
_entity_poly.pdbx_seq_one_letter_code
_entity_poly.pdbx_strand_id
1 'polypeptide(L)'
;MSIYRISTRKLPEAQKLNGLLVRFISADSSLRDVLAAKIPAEQERVKNFRKQYGATKMGETTIDMMYGGMRGIKGLVCETSLLDADEGIRFRGLSIPECQKVLPK
;
A
#
# COMPACT_ATOMS: atom_id res chain seq x y z
N MET A 1 -18.52 -11.41 65.13
CA MET A 1 -18.20 -12.57 64.25
C MET A 1 -18.83 -12.30 62.89
N SER A 2 -18.24 -12.46 61.71
CA SER A 2 -16.86 -12.59 61.26
C SER A 2 -16.90 -12.10 59.81
N ILE A 3 -16.13 -11.06 59.54
CA ILE A 3 -15.52 -10.71 58.26
C ILE A 3 -15.27 -11.91 57.32
N TYR A 4 -15.83 -11.87 56.10
CA TYR A 4 -15.20 -12.45 54.91
C TYR A 4 -15.42 -11.56 53.68
N ARG A 5 -14.39 -10.75 53.40
CA ARG A 5 -14.11 -10.17 52.07
C ARG A 5 -13.83 -11.33 51.12
N ILE A 6 -14.58 -11.46 50.03
CA ILE A 6 -14.16 -12.26 48.87
C ILE A 6 -14.07 -11.34 47.67
N SER A 7 -12.82 -10.97 47.37
CA SER A 7 -12.39 -10.42 46.10
C SER A 7 -12.27 -11.56 45.10
N THR A 8 -13.00 -11.51 44.00
CA THR A 8 -12.70 -12.29 42.80
C THR A 8 -12.18 -11.33 41.73
N ARG A 9 -10.86 -11.37 41.59
CA ARG A 9 -10.09 -10.72 40.54
C ARG A 9 -10.49 -11.29 39.18
N LYS A 10 -10.61 -10.40 38.19
CA LYS A 10 -10.26 -10.57 36.76
C LYS A 10 -10.61 -11.90 36.08
N LEU A 11 -11.57 -11.86 35.15
CA LEU A 11 -11.65 -12.77 34.01
C LEU A 11 -11.54 -11.97 32.70
N PRO A 12 -10.37 -11.97 32.05
CA PRO A 12 -10.31 -11.79 30.61
C PRO A 12 -9.45 -12.91 30.01
N GLU A 13 -10.03 -14.09 29.80
CA GLU A 13 -9.35 -15.19 29.12
C GLU A 13 -10.21 -15.86 28.04
N ALA A 14 -11.13 -15.11 27.43
CA ALA A 14 -11.87 -15.56 26.25
C ALA A 14 -11.49 -14.80 24.96
N GLN A 15 -10.71 -13.72 25.04
CA GLN A 15 -10.36 -12.89 23.87
C GLN A 15 -8.97 -13.19 23.27
N LYS A 16 -8.14 -14.04 23.90
CA LYS A 16 -6.79 -14.39 23.38
C LYS A 16 -6.78 -15.48 22.31
N LEU A 17 -7.85 -16.29 22.22
CA LEU A 17 -7.92 -17.38 21.23
C LEU A 17 -8.13 -16.86 19.79
N ASN A 18 -8.79 -15.70 19.63
CA ASN A 18 -8.99 -15.11 18.30
C ASN A 18 -7.69 -14.54 17.71
N GLY A 19 -6.75 -14.06 18.54
CA GLY A 19 -5.48 -13.52 18.06
C GLY A 19 -4.49 -14.58 17.56
N LEU A 20 -4.61 -15.82 18.05
CA LEU A 20 -3.81 -16.97 17.59
C LEU A 20 -4.36 -17.54 16.28
N LEU A 21 -5.68 -17.59 16.11
CA LEU A 21 -6.33 -18.09 14.89
C LEU A 21 -6.09 -17.19 13.67
N VAL A 22 -5.98 -15.86 13.86
CA VAL A 22 -5.70 -14.91 12.77
C VAL A 22 -4.28 -15.06 12.20
N ARG A 23 -3.30 -15.57 12.97
CA ARG A 23 -1.93 -15.78 12.46
C ARG A 23 -1.80 -16.97 11.52
N PHE A 24 -2.79 -17.87 11.47
CA PHE A 24 -2.76 -19.07 10.65
C PHE A 24 -3.40 -18.91 9.26
N ILE A 25 -3.86 -17.71 8.89
CA ILE A 25 -4.28 -17.38 7.52
C ILE A 25 -3.06 -16.86 6.74
N SER A 26 -1.96 -17.61 6.74
CA SER A 26 -0.85 -17.32 5.84
C SER A 26 -1.14 -18.05 4.54
N ALA A 27 -1.58 -17.32 3.51
CA ALA A 27 -1.70 -17.86 2.17
C ALA A 27 -0.39 -18.57 1.76
N ASP A 28 -0.51 -19.69 1.02
CA ASP A 28 0.52 -20.72 0.72
C ASP A 28 1.87 -20.28 0.09
N SER A 29 2.22 -18.99 0.03
CA SER A 29 3.50 -18.51 -0.51
C SER A 29 4.00 -17.26 0.20
N SER A 30 5.33 -17.11 0.31
CA SER A 30 5.91 -15.93 0.96
C SER A 30 5.71 -14.69 0.08
N LEU A 31 5.64 -13.50 0.70
CA LEU A 31 5.51 -12.24 -0.04
C LEU A 31 6.63 -12.04 -1.08
N ARG A 32 7.83 -12.59 -0.80
CA ARG A 32 8.97 -12.55 -1.72
C ARG A 32 8.70 -13.38 -2.98
N ASP A 33 8.09 -14.55 -2.83
CA ASP A 33 7.78 -15.44 -3.96
C ASP A 33 6.71 -14.82 -4.86
N VAL A 34 5.66 -14.23 -4.25
CA VAL A 34 4.61 -13.50 -4.97
C VAL A 34 5.19 -12.31 -5.73
N LEU A 35 6.12 -11.57 -5.13
CA LEU A 35 6.77 -10.45 -5.79
C LEU A 35 7.69 -10.93 -6.93
N ALA A 36 8.46 -11.99 -6.71
CA ALA A 36 9.34 -12.57 -7.71
C ALA A 36 8.57 -13.01 -8.96
N ALA A 37 7.35 -13.54 -8.80
CA ALA A 37 6.49 -13.90 -9.94
C ALA A 37 5.98 -12.67 -10.72
N LYS A 38 5.75 -11.53 -10.07
CA LYS A 38 5.19 -10.31 -10.70
C LYS A 38 6.24 -9.43 -11.38
N ILE A 39 7.49 -9.44 -10.90
CA ILE A 39 8.57 -8.59 -11.42
C ILE A 39 8.81 -8.78 -12.93
N PRO A 40 8.92 -10.01 -13.49
CA PRO A 40 9.22 -10.20 -14.90
C PRO A 40 8.16 -9.60 -15.83
N ALA A 41 6.88 -9.75 -15.47
CA ALA A 41 5.76 -9.20 -16.25
C ALA A 41 5.80 -7.67 -16.30
N GLU A 42 6.08 -7.01 -15.17
CA GLU A 42 6.22 -5.55 -15.12
C GLU A 42 7.46 -5.04 -15.86
N GLN A 43 8.57 -5.76 -15.78
CA GLN A 43 9.79 -5.42 -16.54
C GLN A 43 9.53 -5.44 -18.06
N GLU A 44 8.82 -6.45 -18.54
CA GLU A 44 8.45 -6.55 -19.96
C GLU A 44 7.48 -5.43 -20.37
N ARG A 45 6.47 -5.14 -19.54
CA ARG A 45 5.53 -4.03 -19.76
C ARG A 45 6.27 -2.70 -19.92
N VAL A 46 7.18 -2.38 -18.99
CA VAL A 46 7.97 -1.13 -19.04
C VAL A 46 8.90 -1.11 -20.26
N LYS A 47 9.53 -2.24 -20.59
CA LYS A 47 10.40 -2.36 -21.78
C LYS A 47 9.62 -2.07 -23.07
N ASN A 48 8.43 -2.65 -23.21
CA ASN A 48 7.58 -2.45 -24.38
C ASN A 48 7.02 -1.03 -24.44
N PHE A 49 6.61 -0.46 -23.30
CA PHE A 49 6.15 0.92 -23.21
C PHE A 49 7.25 1.92 -23.64
N ARG A 50 8.49 1.74 -23.16
CA ARG A 50 9.63 2.58 -23.57
C ARG A 50 9.98 2.44 -25.04
N LYS A 51 9.83 1.26 -25.64
CA LYS A 51 10.04 1.06 -27.08
C LYS A 51 9.02 1.83 -27.92
N GLN A 52 7.77 1.87 -27.49
CA GLN A 52 6.69 2.53 -28.23
C GLN A 52 6.69 4.06 -28.03
N TYR A 53 6.88 4.52 -26.80
CA TYR A 53 6.67 5.92 -26.43
C TYR A 53 7.93 6.66 -25.97
N GLY A 54 9.12 6.06 -26.08
CA GLY A 54 10.36 6.63 -25.54
C GLY A 54 10.75 8.01 -26.08
N ALA A 55 10.30 8.38 -27.29
CA ALA A 55 10.54 9.70 -27.88
C ALA A 55 9.40 10.71 -27.63
N THR A 56 8.36 10.33 -26.89
CA THR A 56 7.18 11.18 -26.64
C THR A 56 7.54 12.30 -25.67
N LYS A 57 7.29 13.55 -26.06
CA LYS A 57 7.50 14.72 -25.19
C LYS A 57 6.41 14.76 -24.10
N MET A 58 6.83 14.78 -22.82
CA MET A 58 5.92 14.76 -21.66
C MET A 58 5.68 16.13 -21.02
N GLY A 59 6.28 17.18 -21.57
CA GLY A 59 6.18 18.56 -21.11
C GLY A 59 7.34 19.40 -21.64
N GLU A 60 7.23 20.71 -21.51
CA GLU A 60 8.31 21.66 -21.75
C GLU A 60 8.92 22.07 -20.41
N THR A 61 10.23 22.32 -20.40
CA THR A 61 10.97 22.73 -19.19
C THR A 61 11.46 24.16 -19.37
N THR A 62 11.19 25.03 -18.41
CA THR A 62 11.68 26.41 -18.39
C THR A 62 12.79 26.60 -17.35
N ILE A 63 13.56 27.69 -17.47
CA ILE A 63 14.64 28.04 -16.53
C ILE A 63 14.10 28.23 -15.10
N ASP A 64 12.92 28.84 -14.95
CA ASP A 64 12.28 29.04 -13.65
C ASP A 64 11.92 27.73 -12.96
N MET A 65 11.51 26.70 -13.72
CA MET A 65 11.24 25.37 -13.14
C MET A 65 12.51 24.70 -12.63
N MET A 66 13.67 24.98 -13.24
CA MET A 66 14.95 24.46 -12.78
C MET A 66 15.40 25.13 -11.47
N TYR A 67 15.37 26.46 -11.41
CA TYR A 67 15.73 27.20 -10.18
C TYR A 67 14.66 27.08 -9.08
N GLY A 68 13.40 26.86 -9.44
CA GLY A 68 12.27 26.66 -8.53
C GLY A 68 12.13 25.23 -7.98
N GLY A 69 13.13 24.36 -8.16
CA GLY A 69 13.15 23.02 -7.57
C GLY A 69 12.25 22.00 -8.31
N MET A 70 12.27 21.99 -9.64
CA MET A 70 11.51 21.06 -10.50
C MET A 70 9.98 21.15 -10.36
N ARG A 71 9.46 22.28 -9.88
CA ARG A 71 8.02 22.48 -9.72
C ARG A 71 7.30 22.35 -11.06
N GLY A 72 6.36 21.41 -11.14
CA GLY A 72 5.59 21.13 -12.36
C GLY A 72 6.31 20.22 -13.39
N ILE A 73 7.56 19.83 -13.15
CA ILE A 73 8.28 18.89 -14.01
C ILE A 73 7.91 17.45 -13.61
N LYS A 74 7.43 16.66 -14.57
CA LYS A 74 7.23 15.21 -14.40
C LYS A 74 8.57 14.48 -14.53
N GLY A 75 9.33 14.41 -13.43
CA GLY A 75 10.71 13.89 -13.43
C GLY A 75 10.88 12.43 -13.01
N LEU A 76 9.90 11.82 -12.35
CA LEU A 76 10.00 10.48 -11.78
C LEU A 76 8.73 9.66 -12.00
N VAL A 77 8.89 8.34 -12.05
CA VAL A 77 7.79 7.38 -12.17
C VAL A 77 7.53 6.74 -10.81
N CYS A 78 6.30 6.87 -10.29
CA CYS A 78 5.85 6.26 -9.04
C CYS A 78 4.62 5.39 -9.29
N GLU A 79 4.79 4.06 -9.19
CA GLU A 79 3.74 3.09 -9.51
C GLU A 79 2.83 2.74 -8.31
N THR A 80 3.26 3.06 -7.08
CA THR A 80 2.57 2.63 -5.85
C THR A 80 1.30 3.42 -5.57
N SER A 81 1.35 4.73 -5.80
CA SER A 81 0.26 5.64 -5.49
C SER A 81 0.23 6.82 -6.45
N LEU A 82 -0.98 7.26 -6.75
CA LEU A 82 -1.27 8.43 -7.59
C LEU A 82 -2.22 9.34 -6.81
N LEU A 83 -2.03 10.65 -6.94
CA LEU A 83 -2.97 11.63 -6.42
C LEU A 83 -4.04 11.93 -7.49
N ASP A 84 -5.28 11.56 -7.20
CA ASP A 84 -6.46 11.97 -7.94
C ASP A 84 -6.91 13.35 -7.46
N ALA A 85 -7.40 14.19 -8.37
CA ALA A 85 -7.85 15.54 -8.04
C ALA A 85 -9.17 15.55 -7.25
N ASP A 86 -10.05 14.56 -7.48
CA ASP A 86 -11.39 14.53 -6.90
C ASP A 86 -11.45 13.63 -5.65
N GLU A 87 -10.87 12.44 -5.74
CA GLU A 87 -10.93 11.42 -4.68
C GLU A 87 -9.70 11.40 -3.76
N GLY A 88 -8.66 12.17 -4.08
CA GLY A 88 -7.41 12.21 -3.33
C GLY A 88 -6.48 11.04 -3.63
N ILE A 89 -5.70 10.60 -2.64
CA ILE A 89 -4.65 9.60 -2.88
C ILE A 89 -5.22 8.20 -3.10
N ARG A 90 -4.77 7.55 -4.18
CA ARG A 90 -5.11 6.15 -4.52
C ARG A 90 -3.89 5.25 -4.34
N PHE A 91 -4.08 4.09 -3.72
CA PHE A 91 -3.07 3.04 -3.56
C PHE A 91 -3.33 1.90 -4.54
N ARG A 92 -2.46 1.74 -5.54
CA ARG A 92 -2.64 0.75 -6.63
C ARG A 92 -4.05 0.79 -7.26
N GLY A 93 -4.64 1.98 -7.38
CA GLY A 93 -5.97 2.22 -7.95
C GLY A 93 -7.12 2.33 -6.94
N LEU A 94 -6.90 1.94 -5.68
CA LEU A 94 -7.93 1.98 -4.64
C LEU A 94 -7.88 3.28 -3.84
N SER A 95 -9.02 3.93 -3.66
CA SER A 95 -9.17 5.06 -2.72
C SER A 95 -9.08 4.59 -1.27
N ILE A 96 -8.83 5.51 -0.33
CA ILE A 96 -8.75 5.18 1.11
C ILE A 96 -10.02 4.44 1.61
N PRO A 97 -11.25 4.89 1.28
CA PRO A 97 -12.47 4.18 1.71
C PRO A 97 -12.57 2.75 1.16
N GLU A 98 -12.07 2.50 -0.05
CA GLU A 98 -12.05 1.17 -0.66
C GLU A 98 -11.00 0.28 -0.01
N CYS A 99 -9.81 0.81 0.27
CA CYS A 99 -8.77 0.11 1.02
C CYS A 99 -9.30 -0.36 2.37
N GLN A 100 -10.01 0.49 3.12
CA GLN A 100 -10.57 0.12 4.43
C GLN A 100 -11.63 -0.99 4.37
N LYS A 101 -12.31 -1.16 3.23
CA LYS A 101 -13.31 -2.22 3.03
C LYS A 101 -12.66 -3.56 2.68
N VAL A 102 -11.58 -3.54 1.91
CA VAL A 102 -10.95 -4.74 1.33
C VAL A 102 -9.79 -5.26 2.18
N LEU A 103 -9.08 -4.38 2.88
CA LEU A 103 -7.93 -4.77 3.69
C LEU A 103 -8.38 -5.48 4.99
N PRO A 104 -7.61 -6.49 5.45
CA PRO A 104 -7.84 -7.11 6.76
C PRO A 104 -7.80 -6.08 7.91
N LYS A 105 -8.63 -6.30 8.94
CA LYS A 105 -8.72 -5.45 10.14
C LYS A 105 -7.73 -5.86 11.23
#